data_AF-W2VYH0-F1
#
_entry.id   AF-W2VYH0-F1
#
_cell.length_a   1.000
_cell.length_b   1.000
_cell.length_c   1.000
_cell.angle_alpha   90.00
_cell.angle_beta   90.00
_cell.angle_gamma   90.00
#
_symmetry.space_group_name_H-M   'P 1'
#
loop_
_entity.id
_entity.type
_entity.pdbx_description
1 polymer ?
#
loop_
_entity_poly.entity_id
_entity_poly.type
_entity_poly.pdbx_seq_one_letter_code
_entity_poly.pdbx_strand_id
1 'polypeptide(L)'
;MTDDLLPLGLQSQEFPPGLRQINFCETNLKTLPDDLDSNWPSGAGIYMENNKLTEIPAALAHLRPVYLMARGNPITQLPSELFEGVLSYLTLGGTNLAELPQNVAEPSTALAYLDVTDTDIAFFWSWMEPLVEDMLGVTPLLAAGGTPYCSDLDAIMSGSSSKFTTPFETGQSTLLMNASVENWEYLLQAVDCSPSYGLTLFPLEYWDVKYGIHDSDF
;
A
#
# COMPACT_ATOMS: atom_id res chain seq x y z
N MET A 1 -9.11 11.40 17.37
CA MET A 1 -10.45 10.78 17.33
C MET A 1 -10.91 10.42 18.73
N THR A 2 -12.19 10.64 19.03
CA THR A 2 -12.83 10.17 20.27
C THR A 2 -13.00 8.66 20.20
N ASP A 3 -12.67 7.95 21.28
CA ASP A 3 -12.75 6.48 21.39
C ASP A 3 -12.03 5.72 20.25
N ASP A 4 -11.01 6.34 19.62
CA ASP A 4 -10.24 5.78 18.51
C ASP A 4 -11.08 5.47 17.24
N LEU A 5 -12.29 6.02 17.12
CA LEU A 5 -13.25 5.74 16.04
C LEU A 5 -13.43 6.91 15.09
N LEU A 6 -13.82 6.61 13.85
CA LEU A 6 -14.22 7.63 12.89
C LEU A 6 -15.44 8.41 13.44
N PRO A 7 -15.44 9.75 13.47
CA PRO A 7 -16.57 10.52 13.98
C PRO A 7 -17.88 10.22 13.24
N LEU A 8 -19.01 10.14 13.97
CA LEU A 8 -20.32 9.77 13.40
C LEU A 8 -20.76 10.66 12.22
N GLY A 9 -20.42 11.95 12.24
CA GLY A 9 -20.71 12.85 11.13
C GLY A 9 -20.01 12.44 9.82
N LEU A 10 -18.86 11.78 9.92
CA LEU A 10 -18.09 11.26 8.78
C LEU A 10 -18.55 9.87 8.33
N GLN A 11 -19.51 9.28 9.04
CA GLN A 11 -20.19 8.02 8.69
C GLN A 11 -21.63 8.28 8.17
N SER A 12 -22.03 9.55 8.05
CA SER A 12 -23.39 9.94 7.68
C SER A 12 -23.69 9.68 6.20
N GLN A 13 -24.95 9.36 5.87
CA GLN A 13 -25.45 9.35 4.49
C GLN A 13 -25.41 10.73 3.82
N GLU A 14 -25.32 11.80 4.61
CA GLU A 14 -25.14 13.18 4.11
C GLU A 14 -23.66 13.54 3.89
N PHE A 15 -22.76 12.54 3.86
CA PHE A 15 -21.34 12.76 3.57
C PHE A 15 -21.19 13.47 2.20
N PRO A 16 -20.32 14.49 2.08
CA PRO A 16 -20.28 15.32 0.88
C PRO A 16 -19.94 14.49 -0.38
N PRO A 17 -20.86 14.36 -1.35
CA PRO A 17 -20.68 13.44 -2.49
C PRO A 17 -19.65 13.93 -3.51
N GLY A 18 -19.23 15.20 -3.41
CA GLY A 18 -18.23 15.81 -4.29
C GLY A 18 -16.79 15.75 -3.77
N LEU A 19 -16.54 15.14 -2.61
CA LEU A 19 -15.19 15.00 -2.08
C LEU A 19 -14.34 14.13 -2.98
N ARG A 20 -13.16 14.65 -3.35
CA ARG A 20 -12.19 13.94 -4.20
C ARG A 20 -11.03 13.37 -3.42
N GLN A 21 -10.82 13.86 -2.20
CA GLN A 21 -9.73 13.47 -1.32
C GLN A 21 -10.26 13.41 0.11
N ILE A 22 -9.93 12.34 0.81
CA ILE A 22 -10.31 12.09 2.19
C ILE A 22 -9.01 11.79 2.94
N ASN A 23 -8.66 12.63 3.92
CA ASN A 23 -7.37 12.57 4.61
C ASN A 23 -7.58 12.46 6.12
N PHE A 24 -7.06 11.39 6.71
CA PHE A 24 -6.93 11.18 8.14
C PHE A 24 -5.50 10.73 8.40
N CYS A 25 -4.58 11.68 8.62
CA CYS A 25 -3.18 11.38 8.89
C CYS A 25 -2.82 11.80 10.32
N GLU A 26 -1.86 11.08 10.92
CA GLU A 26 -1.35 11.39 12.28
C GLU A 26 -2.46 11.39 13.35
N THR A 27 -3.37 10.41 13.29
CA THR A 27 -4.45 10.27 14.28
C THR A 27 -4.36 8.96 15.05
N ASN A 28 -5.29 8.73 15.98
CA ASN A 28 -5.42 7.50 16.76
C ASN A 28 -6.46 6.52 16.18
N LEU A 29 -6.91 6.70 14.93
CA LEU A 29 -7.96 5.88 14.32
C LEU A 29 -7.56 4.39 14.26
N LYS A 30 -8.36 3.52 14.88
CA LYS A 30 -8.06 2.07 14.97
C LYS A 30 -8.81 1.22 13.95
N THR A 31 -10.02 1.62 13.59
CA THR A 31 -10.87 0.88 12.67
C THR A 31 -11.66 1.83 11.79
N LEU A 32 -12.12 1.30 10.67
CA LEU A 32 -13.02 1.94 9.73
C LEU A 32 -14.31 1.11 9.68
N PRO A 33 -15.49 1.73 9.54
CA PRO A 33 -16.74 0.98 9.37
C PRO A 33 -16.75 0.09 8.12
N ASP A 34 -17.37 -1.07 8.22
CA ASP A 34 -17.49 -2.05 7.12
C ASP A 34 -18.50 -1.64 6.03
N ASP A 35 -19.18 -0.49 6.20
CA ASP A 35 -20.19 0.06 5.29
C ASP A 35 -19.81 1.45 4.77
N LEU A 36 -18.53 1.85 4.87
CA LEU A 36 -18.07 3.16 4.39
C LEU A 36 -18.36 3.39 2.91
N ASP A 37 -18.37 2.34 2.10
CA ASP A 37 -18.73 2.36 0.68
C ASP A 37 -20.18 2.77 0.40
N SER A 38 -21.04 2.73 1.42
CA SER A 38 -22.42 3.22 1.33
C SER A 38 -22.53 4.74 1.45
N ASN A 39 -21.52 5.40 2.03
CA ASN A 39 -21.57 6.82 2.38
C ASN A 39 -20.49 7.66 1.67
N TRP A 40 -19.27 7.13 1.50
CA TRP A 40 -18.17 7.86 0.91
C TRP A 40 -18.22 7.84 -0.63
N PRO A 41 -17.74 8.90 -1.31
CA PRO A 41 -17.71 8.95 -2.75
C PRO A 41 -16.70 7.95 -3.32
N SER A 42 -17.15 7.15 -4.29
CA SER A 42 -16.26 6.26 -5.03
C SER A 42 -15.25 7.05 -5.87
N GLY A 43 -14.03 6.50 -6.00
CA GLY A 43 -12.94 7.09 -6.77
C GLY A 43 -12.19 8.22 -6.05
N ALA A 44 -12.55 8.55 -4.81
CA ALA A 44 -11.77 9.49 -4.01
C ALA A 44 -10.36 8.95 -3.72
N GLY A 45 -9.38 9.84 -3.66
CA GLY A 45 -8.07 9.54 -3.08
C GLY A 45 -8.21 9.44 -1.55
N ILE A 46 -7.70 8.37 -0.96
CA ILE A 46 -7.83 8.09 0.47
C ILE A 46 -6.43 8.08 1.10
N TYR A 47 -6.24 8.92 2.10
CA TYR A 47 -4.98 9.07 2.82
C TYR A 47 -5.24 8.79 4.30
N MET A 48 -4.66 7.72 4.82
CA MET A 48 -4.90 7.13 6.13
C MET A 48 -3.58 6.86 6.85
N GLU A 49 -2.63 7.78 6.76
CA GLU A 49 -1.24 7.55 7.19
C GLU A 49 -1.03 7.74 8.70
N ASN A 50 -0.15 6.95 9.30
CA ASN A 50 0.22 7.03 10.72
C ASN A 50 -0.97 7.02 11.68
N ASN A 51 -1.95 6.14 11.42
CA ASN A 51 -3.02 5.86 12.38
C ASN A 51 -2.69 4.61 13.21
N LYS A 52 -3.71 3.85 13.60
CA LYS A 52 -3.63 2.60 14.37
C LYS A 52 -4.46 1.50 13.71
N LEU A 53 -4.68 1.59 12.39
CA LEU A 53 -5.44 0.61 11.63
C LEU A 53 -4.71 -0.74 11.63
N THR A 54 -5.40 -1.81 11.97
CA THR A 54 -4.84 -3.18 11.92
C THR A 54 -5.20 -3.93 10.65
N GLU A 55 -6.14 -3.41 9.87
CA GLU A 55 -6.61 -3.96 8.61
C GLU A 55 -7.18 -2.84 7.72
N ILE A 56 -7.28 -3.13 6.43
CA ILE A 56 -8.08 -2.34 5.49
C ILE A 56 -9.40 -3.09 5.27
N PRO A 57 -10.58 -2.51 5.55
CA PRO A 57 -11.84 -3.22 5.32
C PRO A 57 -12.17 -3.31 3.83
N ALA A 58 -12.93 -4.34 3.44
CA ALA A 58 -13.36 -4.53 2.05
C ALA A 58 -14.15 -3.33 1.49
N ALA A 59 -14.93 -2.63 2.34
CA ALA A 59 -15.60 -1.39 1.96
C ALA A 59 -14.65 -0.33 1.40
N LEU A 60 -13.42 -0.23 1.92
CA LEU A 60 -12.45 0.72 1.39
C LEU A 60 -11.99 0.33 -0.03
N ALA A 61 -11.91 -0.97 -0.33
CA ALA A 61 -11.65 -1.45 -1.68
C ALA A 61 -12.84 -1.19 -2.63
N HIS A 62 -14.08 -1.38 -2.15
CA HIS A 62 -15.30 -1.12 -2.92
C HIS A 62 -15.48 0.35 -3.32
N LEU A 63 -14.88 1.28 -2.57
CA LEU A 63 -14.80 2.69 -2.98
C LEU A 63 -13.99 2.89 -4.27
N ARG A 64 -13.21 1.88 -4.70
CA ARG A 64 -12.33 1.93 -5.88
C ARG A 64 -11.42 3.16 -5.87
N PRO A 65 -10.66 3.40 -4.79
CA PRO A 65 -9.77 4.55 -4.70
C PRO A 65 -8.71 4.49 -5.81
N VAL A 66 -8.37 5.65 -6.37
CA VAL A 66 -7.24 5.76 -7.32
C VAL A 66 -5.91 5.84 -6.57
N TYR A 67 -5.94 6.42 -5.36
CA TYR A 67 -4.80 6.57 -4.46
C TYR A 67 -5.22 6.05 -3.08
N LEU A 68 -4.44 5.13 -2.52
CA LEU A 68 -4.59 4.69 -1.14
C LEU A 68 -3.24 4.79 -0.43
N MET A 69 -3.14 5.75 0.49
CA MET A 69 -1.95 5.92 1.31
C MET A 69 -2.25 5.41 2.72
N ALA A 70 -1.67 4.28 3.12
CA ALA A 70 -1.93 3.63 4.41
C ALA A 70 -0.66 3.36 5.22
N ARG A 71 0.44 4.05 4.87
CA ARG A 71 1.75 3.98 5.52
C ARG A 71 1.66 4.19 7.05
N GLY A 72 2.52 3.50 7.81
CA GLY A 72 2.69 3.72 9.25
C GLY A 72 1.53 3.23 10.12
N ASN A 73 0.69 2.34 9.61
CA ASN A 73 -0.35 1.65 10.38
C ASN A 73 0.10 0.24 10.75
N PRO A 74 -0.33 -0.33 11.88
CA PRO A 74 -0.03 -1.73 12.22
C PRO A 74 -0.87 -2.75 11.42
N ILE A 75 -1.07 -2.52 10.12
CA ILE A 75 -1.88 -3.36 9.23
C ILE A 75 -1.23 -4.73 9.07
N THR A 76 -2.01 -5.80 9.27
CA THR A 76 -1.56 -7.18 9.07
C THR A 76 -2.27 -7.89 7.93
N GLN A 77 -3.37 -7.32 7.41
CA GLN A 77 -4.22 -7.95 6.40
C GLN A 77 -4.77 -6.92 5.41
N LEU A 78 -4.94 -7.38 4.17
CA LEU A 78 -5.51 -6.62 3.06
C LEU A 78 -6.61 -7.44 2.37
N PRO A 79 -7.69 -6.81 1.89
CA PRO A 79 -8.66 -7.44 1.02
C PRO A 79 -8.07 -7.57 -0.40
N SER A 80 -8.31 -8.69 -1.07
CA SER A 80 -7.82 -8.95 -2.43
C SER A 80 -8.40 -7.97 -3.45
N GLU A 81 -9.62 -7.49 -3.20
CA GLU A 81 -10.37 -6.54 -4.02
C GLU A 81 -9.63 -5.21 -4.22
N LEU A 82 -8.66 -4.86 -3.36
CA LEU A 82 -7.78 -3.69 -3.57
C LEU A 82 -7.00 -3.78 -4.88
N PHE A 83 -6.63 -5.00 -5.27
CA PHE A 83 -5.82 -5.27 -6.45
C PHE A 83 -6.67 -5.56 -7.70
N GLU A 84 -8.00 -5.53 -7.58
CA GLU A 84 -8.96 -5.77 -8.68
C GLU A 84 -9.58 -4.46 -9.21
N GLY A 85 -9.22 -3.33 -8.59
CA GLY A 85 -9.82 -2.03 -8.84
C GLY A 85 -9.11 -1.15 -9.88
N VAL A 86 -9.23 0.17 -9.69
CA VAL A 86 -8.55 1.20 -10.50
C VAL A 86 -7.41 1.87 -9.73
N LEU A 87 -6.92 1.18 -8.70
CA LEU A 87 -5.88 1.69 -7.81
C LEU A 87 -4.59 1.88 -8.60
N SER A 88 -4.07 3.10 -8.59
CA SER A 88 -2.84 3.44 -9.31
C SER A 88 -1.64 3.56 -8.37
N TYR A 89 -1.86 4.01 -7.13
CA TYR A 89 -0.82 4.13 -6.11
C TYR A 89 -1.31 3.57 -4.78
N LEU A 90 -0.53 2.64 -4.23
CA LEU A 90 -0.77 2.04 -2.92
C LEU A 90 0.49 2.17 -2.07
N THR A 91 0.40 2.82 -0.90
CA THR A 91 1.49 2.81 0.08
C THR A 91 1.09 2.10 1.36
N LEU A 92 1.93 1.15 1.75
CA LEU A 92 1.76 0.25 2.88
C LEU A 92 3.04 0.16 3.71
N GLY A 93 4.02 1.04 3.48
CA GLY A 93 5.28 0.91 4.18
C GLY A 93 5.15 1.17 5.68
N GLY A 94 6.05 0.57 6.46
CA GLY A 94 5.98 0.60 7.93
C GLY A 94 4.70 -0.02 8.50
N THR A 95 4.09 -0.96 7.76
CA THR A 95 3.00 -1.81 8.24
C THR A 95 3.54 -3.18 8.69
N ASN A 96 2.70 -3.99 9.32
CA ASN A 96 3.07 -5.33 9.82
C ASN A 96 2.67 -6.43 8.83
N LEU A 97 2.70 -6.14 7.53
CA LEU A 97 2.36 -7.10 6.49
C LEU A 97 3.50 -8.10 6.31
N ALA A 98 3.18 -9.38 6.38
CA ALA A 98 4.10 -10.47 6.05
C ALA A 98 3.93 -10.97 4.61
N GLU A 99 2.75 -10.75 4.02
CA GLU A 99 2.41 -11.13 2.66
C GLU A 99 1.29 -10.24 2.10
N LEU A 100 1.21 -10.17 0.78
CA LEU A 100 0.04 -9.64 0.07
C LEU A 100 -1.03 -10.75 -0.05
N PRO A 101 -2.28 -10.44 -0.41
CA PRO A 101 -3.32 -11.46 -0.58
C PRO A 101 -2.87 -12.55 -1.56
N GLN A 102 -2.98 -13.81 -1.14
CA GLN A 102 -2.54 -14.96 -1.94
C GLN A 102 -3.32 -15.09 -3.26
N ASN A 103 -4.62 -14.80 -3.21
CA ASN A 103 -5.52 -14.95 -4.34
C ASN A 103 -6.12 -13.58 -4.67
N VAL A 104 -5.91 -13.14 -5.91
CA VAL A 104 -6.58 -11.98 -6.51
C VAL A 104 -7.24 -12.51 -7.79
N ALA A 105 -8.56 -12.41 -7.88
CA ALA A 105 -9.32 -13.07 -8.92
C ALA A 105 -9.09 -12.41 -10.29
N GLU A 106 -9.10 -11.07 -10.31
CA GLU A 106 -8.90 -10.26 -11.51
C GLU A 106 -7.89 -9.13 -11.24
N PRO A 107 -6.57 -9.44 -11.20
CA PRO A 107 -5.54 -8.43 -10.96
C PRO A 107 -5.59 -7.31 -12.01
N SER A 108 -5.61 -6.07 -11.53
CA SER A 108 -5.68 -4.87 -12.37
C SER A 108 -4.30 -4.33 -12.71
N THR A 109 -4.03 -4.14 -14.00
CA THR A 109 -2.79 -3.49 -14.49
C THR A 109 -2.80 -1.96 -14.31
N ALA A 110 -3.78 -1.40 -13.61
CA ALA A 110 -3.82 0.04 -13.32
C ALA A 110 -2.79 0.48 -12.27
N LEU A 111 -2.28 -0.46 -11.47
CA LEU A 111 -1.33 -0.19 -10.39
C LEU A 111 0.03 0.18 -10.97
N ALA A 112 0.44 1.42 -10.75
CA ALA A 112 1.71 1.96 -11.22
C ALA A 112 2.77 2.02 -10.11
N TYR A 113 2.36 1.96 -8.85
CA TYR A 113 3.26 2.02 -7.71
C TYR A 113 2.69 1.31 -6.48
N LEU A 114 3.53 0.46 -5.88
CA LEU A 114 3.27 -0.27 -4.65
C LEU A 114 4.46 -0.13 -3.71
N ASP A 115 4.26 0.61 -2.61
CA ASP A 115 5.22 0.72 -1.52
C ASP A 115 4.88 -0.27 -0.40
N VAL A 116 5.78 -1.22 -0.17
CA VAL A 116 5.77 -2.16 0.96
C VAL A 116 7.08 -2.07 1.77
N THR A 117 7.75 -0.92 1.72
CA THR A 117 8.99 -0.67 2.47
C THR A 117 8.79 -0.89 3.97
N ASP A 118 9.82 -1.36 4.66
CA ASP A 118 9.79 -1.56 6.12
C ASP A 118 8.61 -2.45 6.59
N THR A 119 8.25 -3.46 5.79
CA THR A 119 7.30 -4.53 6.15
C THR A 119 8.03 -5.86 6.34
N ASP A 120 7.31 -6.92 6.74
CA ASP A 120 7.84 -8.27 6.92
C ASP A 120 7.77 -9.13 5.63
N ILE A 121 7.50 -8.52 4.47
CA ILE A 121 7.35 -9.24 3.20
C ILE A 121 8.66 -9.92 2.78
N ALA A 122 8.60 -11.24 2.59
CA ALA A 122 9.76 -12.07 2.22
C ALA A 122 9.63 -12.74 0.85
N PHE A 123 8.49 -12.57 0.16
CA PHE A 123 8.20 -13.17 -1.14
C PHE A 123 7.01 -12.46 -1.81
N PHE A 124 6.77 -12.77 -3.09
CA PHE A 124 5.64 -12.22 -3.86
C PHE A 124 4.84 -13.32 -4.56
N TRP A 125 3.55 -13.07 -4.79
CA TRP A 125 2.62 -14.01 -5.44
C TRP A 125 2.60 -13.84 -6.96
N SER A 126 2.27 -14.92 -7.69
CA SER A 126 2.34 -14.96 -9.15
C SER A 126 1.36 -14.02 -9.85
N TRP A 127 0.26 -13.65 -9.19
CA TRP A 127 -0.70 -12.70 -9.77
C TRP A 127 -0.09 -11.30 -9.99
N MET A 128 1.05 -11.00 -9.36
CA MET A 128 1.76 -9.73 -9.53
C MET A 128 2.61 -9.67 -10.80
N GLU A 129 2.93 -10.81 -11.41
CA GLU A 129 3.84 -10.87 -12.57
C GLU A 129 3.40 -9.97 -13.73
N PRO A 130 2.13 -10.02 -14.18
CA PRO A 130 1.69 -9.17 -15.29
C PRO A 130 1.77 -7.67 -14.95
N LEU A 131 1.61 -7.32 -13.67
CA LEU A 131 1.67 -5.93 -13.20
C LEU A 131 3.10 -5.39 -13.31
N VAL A 132 4.06 -6.19 -12.85
CA VAL A 132 5.48 -5.83 -12.88
C VAL A 132 5.98 -5.78 -14.31
N GLU A 133 5.59 -6.74 -15.16
CA GLU A 133 5.98 -6.79 -16.57
C GLU A 133 5.53 -5.55 -17.35
N ASP A 134 4.32 -5.03 -17.11
CA ASP A 134 3.80 -3.83 -17.80
C ASP A 134 4.61 -2.56 -17.47
N MET A 135 5.20 -2.50 -16.28
CA MET A 135 5.97 -1.35 -15.79
C MET A 135 7.47 -1.43 -16.05
N LEU A 136 7.98 -2.55 -16.59
CA LEU A 136 9.40 -2.72 -16.89
C LEU A 136 9.93 -1.62 -17.82
N GLY A 137 11.10 -1.08 -17.48
CA GLY A 137 11.74 -0.02 -18.24
C GLY A 137 11.10 1.37 -18.10
N VAL A 138 10.05 1.53 -17.29
CA VAL A 138 9.45 2.84 -16.96
C VAL A 138 9.88 3.29 -15.56
N THR A 139 9.49 2.52 -14.54
CA THR A 139 9.85 2.70 -13.13
C THR A 139 9.65 1.39 -12.39
N PRO A 140 10.42 1.09 -11.33
CA PRO A 140 10.08 -0.02 -10.46
C PRO A 140 8.67 0.16 -9.92
N LEU A 141 7.81 -0.85 -10.14
CA LEU A 141 6.47 -0.89 -9.59
C LEU A 141 6.54 -1.06 -8.06
N LEU A 142 7.50 -1.87 -7.58
CA LEU A 142 7.61 -2.31 -6.20
C LEU A 142 8.71 -1.54 -5.47
N ALA A 143 8.36 -0.76 -4.45
CA ALA A 143 9.31 -0.28 -3.46
C ALA A 143 9.24 -1.20 -2.23
N ALA A 144 10.34 -1.88 -1.90
CA ALA A 144 10.38 -2.92 -0.87
C ALA A 144 11.63 -2.83 0.04
N GLY A 145 12.36 -1.72 0.03
CA GLY A 145 13.49 -1.51 0.94
C GLY A 145 13.14 -1.74 2.41
N GLY A 146 14.09 -2.30 3.16
CA GLY A 146 13.88 -2.66 4.57
C GLY A 146 13.14 -3.99 4.80
N THR A 147 12.66 -4.66 3.75
CA THR A 147 12.00 -5.97 3.87
C THR A 147 13.01 -7.13 3.92
N PRO A 148 12.61 -8.30 4.46
CA PRO A 148 13.36 -9.55 4.31
C PRO A 148 13.63 -9.91 2.84
N TYR A 149 12.68 -9.67 1.93
CA TYR A 149 12.87 -9.91 0.50
C TYR A 149 14.05 -9.10 -0.07
N CYS A 150 14.13 -7.81 0.24
CA CYS A 150 15.23 -6.97 -0.24
C CYS A 150 16.57 -7.35 0.41
N SER A 151 16.56 -7.81 1.66
CA SER A 151 17.77 -8.36 2.30
C SER A 151 18.30 -9.59 1.57
N ASP A 152 17.41 -10.50 1.15
CA ASP A 152 17.77 -11.65 0.32
C ASP A 152 18.24 -11.22 -1.07
N LEU A 153 17.56 -10.24 -1.68
CA LEU A 153 17.92 -9.73 -3.00
C LEU A 153 19.32 -9.12 -3.00
N ASP A 154 19.66 -8.30 -2.01
CA ASP A 154 21.02 -7.75 -1.85
C ASP A 154 22.08 -8.84 -1.65
N ALA A 155 21.75 -9.88 -0.89
CA ALA A 155 22.64 -11.03 -0.71
C ALA A 155 22.86 -11.81 -2.01
N ILE A 156 21.82 -11.96 -2.83
CA ILE A 156 21.89 -12.59 -4.15
C ILE A 156 22.73 -11.75 -5.11
N MET A 157 22.46 -10.45 -5.21
CA MET A 157 23.14 -9.52 -6.12
C MET A 157 24.62 -9.34 -5.77
N SER A 158 24.97 -9.43 -4.49
CA SER A 158 26.38 -9.41 -4.03
C SER A 158 27.11 -10.75 -4.20
N GLY A 159 26.40 -11.83 -4.56
CA GLY A 159 26.93 -13.19 -4.62
C GLY A 159 27.15 -13.85 -3.27
N SER A 160 26.66 -13.26 -2.18
CA SER A 160 26.70 -13.82 -0.82
C SER A 160 25.70 -14.96 -0.62
N SER A 161 24.62 -14.97 -1.41
CA SER A 161 23.63 -16.04 -1.51
C SER A 161 23.36 -16.38 -2.98
N SER A 162 22.79 -17.56 -3.23
CA SER A 162 22.34 -17.98 -4.56
C SER A 162 20.83 -18.25 -4.61
N LYS A 163 20.10 -17.92 -3.54
CA LYS A 163 18.66 -18.17 -3.40
C LYS A 163 18.04 -17.24 -2.36
N PHE A 164 16.73 -17.06 -2.47
CA PHE A 164 15.91 -16.50 -1.40
C PHE A 164 15.88 -17.45 -0.20
N THR A 165 15.80 -16.89 1.00
CA THR A 165 15.74 -17.62 2.27
C THR A 165 14.36 -18.26 2.44
N THR A 166 13.30 -17.57 2.01
CA THR A 166 11.94 -18.11 1.94
C THR A 166 11.87 -19.28 0.96
N PRO A 167 11.39 -20.48 1.38
CA PRO A 167 11.18 -21.59 0.47
C PRO A 167 10.15 -21.25 -0.60
N PHE A 168 10.41 -21.67 -1.85
CA PHE A 168 9.46 -21.50 -2.93
C PHE A 168 8.23 -22.38 -2.73
N GLU A 169 7.04 -21.79 -2.79
CA GLU A 169 5.75 -22.47 -2.70
C GLU A 169 4.90 -22.26 -3.95
N THR A 170 3.95 -23.17 -4.18
CA THR A 170 3.04 -23.06 -5.33
C THR A 170 2.19 -21.80 -5.22
N GLY A 171 2.12 -21.03 -6.30
CA GLY A 171 1.41 -19.74 -6.35
C GLY A 171 2.32 -18.53 -6.14
N GLN A 172 3.56 -18.72 -5.67
CA GLN A 172 4.54 -17.64 -5.63
C GLN A 172 5.03 -17.27 -7.04
N SER A 173 5.46 -16.02 -7.20
CA SER A 173 5.96 -15.52 -8.48
C SER A 173 7.23 -16.25 -8.88
N THR A 174 7.20 -16.86 -10.05
CA THR A 174 8.34 -17.47 -10.72
C THR A 174 9.32 -16.45 -11.29
N LEU A 175 8.92 -15.19 -11.44
CA LEU A 175 9.81 -14.10 -11.85
C LEU A 175 10.45 -13.40 -10.65
N LEU A 176 9.66 -12.96 -9.67
CA LEU A 176 10.16 -12.24 -8.50
C LEU A 176 10.91 -13.19 -7.53
N MET A 177 10.61 -14.49 -7.51
CA MET A 177 11.34 -15.47 -6.69
C MET A 177 12.45 -16.22 -7.44
N ASN A 178 12.84 -15.77 -8.64
CA ASN A 178 13.89 -16.42 -9.41
C ASN A 178 15.26 -15.73 -9.23
N ALA A 179 16.10 -16.34 -8.40
CA ALA A 179 17.45 -15.86 -8.10
C ALA A 179 18.51 -16.16 -9.19
N SER A 180 18.13 -16.76 -10.33
CA SER A 180 19.08 -17.09 -11.39
C SER A 180 19.71 -15.83 -11.99
N VAL A 181 20.97 -15.93 -12.42
CA VAL A 181 21.75 -14.79 -12.95
C VAL A 181 21.07 -14.19 -14.17
N GLU A 182 20.41 -15.01 -14.98
CA GLU A 182 19.66 -14.59 -16.17
C GLU A 182 18.48 -13.67 -15.83
N ASN A 183 17.98 -13.71 -14.58
CA ASN A 183 16.84 -12.94 -14.11
C ASN A 183 17.23 -11.68 -13.32
N TRP A 184 18.52 -11.45 -13.06
CA TRP A 184 18.95 -10.33 -12.21
C TRP A 184 18.55 -8.96 -12.73
N GLU A 185 18.64 -8.74 -14.04
CA GLU A 185 18.22 -7.48 -14.65
C GLU A 185 16.72 -7.22 -14.44
N TYR A 186 15.89 -8.25 -14.55
CA TYR A 186 14.46 -8.14 -14.27
C TYR A 186 14.22 -7.76 -12.81
N LEU A 187 14.85 -8.45 -11.86
CA LEU A 187 14.67 -8.16 -10.43
C LEU A 187 15.05 -6.72 -10.07
N LEU A 188 16.15 -6.22 -10.61
CA LEU A 188 16.64 -4.84 -10.38
C LEU A 188 15.75 -3.77 -11.04
N GLN A 189 15.03 -4.10 -12.10
CA GLN A 189 14.05 -3.20 -12.72
C GLN A 189 12.69 -3.26 -12.02
N ALA A 190 12.30 -4.44 -11.53
CA ALA A 190 11.00 -4.68 -10.91
C ALA A 190 10.91 -4.12 -9.50
N VAL A 191 11.99 -4.23 -8.72
CA VAL A 191 12.00 -3.98 -7.27
C VAL A 191 13.05 -2.96 -6.88
N ASP A 192 12.59 -1.87 -6.28
CA ASP A 192 13.43 -0.87 -5.62
C ASP A 192 13.62 -1.23 -4.14
N CYS A 193 14.84 -1.61 -3.79
CA CYS A 193 15.25 -1.91 -2.42
C CYS A 193 15.83 -0.70 -1.67
N SER A 194 15.73 0.50 -2.22
CA SER A 194 16.19 1.71 -1.54
C SER A 194 15.37 1.99 -0.27
N PRO A 195 15.98 2.59 0.77
CA PRO A 195 15.28 2.93 2.01
C PRO A 195 14.10 3.86 1.77
N SER A 196 13.08 3.75 2.60
CA SER A 196 11.90 4.60 2.48
C SER A 196 12.17 6.07 2.83
N TYR A 197 11.47 6.98 2.16
CA TYR A 197 11.55 8.42 2.39
C TYR A 197 10.35 8.91 3.20
N GLY A 198 10.52 9.04 4.52
CA GLY A 198 9.54 9.67 5.41
C GLY A 198 8.43 8.75 5.91
N LEU A 199 7.72 9.18 6.96
CA LEU A 199 6.64 8.40 7.58
C LEU A 199 5.25 8.79 7.06
N THR A 200 5.02 10.08 6.76
CA THR A 200 3.78 10.60 6.17
C THR A 200 4.09 11.24 4.82
N LEU A 201 3.43 10.78 3.76
CA LEU A 201 3.56 11.28 2.40
C LEU A 201 2.63 12.48 2.14
N PHE A 202 1.49 12.54 2.82
CA PHE A 202 0.61 13.70 2.75
C PHE A 202 1.30 14.94 3.36
N PRO A 203 1.38 16.07 2.64
CA PRO A 203 2.17 17.22 3.08
C PRO A 203 1.44 18.06 4.15
N LEU A 204 1.30 17.50 5.35
CA LEU A 204 0.53 18.09 6.46
C LEU A 204 0.93 19.53 6.77
N GLU A 205 2.23 19.81 6.92
CA GLU A 205 2.72 21.17 7.23
C GLU A 205 2.25 22.21 6.19
N TYR A 206 2.29 21.87 4.91
CA TYR A 206 1.83 22.76 3.84
C TYR A 206 0.32 23.00 3.92
N TRP A 207 -0.45 21.93 4.21
CA TRP A 207 -1.91 22.03 4.31
C TRP A 207 -2.35 22.79 5.55
N ASP A 208 -1.70 22.58 6.69
CA ASP A 208 -1.98 23.31 7.93
C ASP A 208 -1.73 24.81 7.75
N VAL A 209 -0.65 25.19 7.07
CA VAL A 209 -0.36 26.60 6.78
C VAL A 209 -1.40 27.22 5.83
N LYS A 210 -1.95 26.44 4.89
CA LYS A 210 -2.81 26.96 3.82
C LYS A 210 -4.30 26.91 4.15
N TYR A 211 -4.73 25.91 4.91
CA TYR A 211 -6.13 25.57 5.16
C TYR A 211 -6.44 25.32 6.64
N GLY A 212 -5.44 25.45 7.52
CA GLY A 212 -5.64 25.33 8.95
C GLY A 212 -6.69 26.33 9.44
N ILE A 213 -7.54 25.86 10.33
CA ILE A 213 -8.50 26.73 11.02
C ILE A 213 -7.74 27.34 12.20
N HIS A 214 -7.68 28.66 12.26
CA HIS A 214 -7.00 29.40 13.30
C HIS A 214 -8.00 30.01 14.28
N ASP A 215 -7.58 30.27 15.52
CA ASP A 215 -8.44 30.91 16.53
C ASP A 215 -8.99 32.28 16.09
N SER A 216 -8.39 32.91 15.06
CA SER A 216 -8.90 34.14 14.44
C SER A 216 -10.10 33.96 13.51
N ASP A 217 -10.47 32.72 13.19
CA ASP A 217 -11.54 32.39 12.24
C ASP A 217 -12.91 32.22 12.91
N PHE A 218 -12.97 32.35 14.24
CA PHE A 218 -14.17 32.28 15.08
C PHE A 218 -14.26 33.47 16.04
#